data_AF-A0A6N4XPK4-F1
#
_entry.id   AF-A0A6N4XPK4-F1
#
_cell.length_a   1.000
_cell.length_b   1.000
_cell.length_c   1.000
_cell.angle_alpha   90.00
_cell.angle_beta   90.00
_cell.angle_gamma   90.00
#
_symmetry.space_group_name_H-M   'P 1'
#
loop_
_entity.id
_entity.type
_entity.pdbx_description
1 polymer ?
#
loop_
_entity_poly.entity_id
_entity_poly.type
_entity_poly.pdbx_seq_one_letter_code
_entity_poly.pdbx_strand_id
1 'polypeptide(L)'
;MGIKIISTALCLFFSTIITAQTESVILKKYALHNCLSNNYKNTDPSFISHDYSVSYMFQIKNADYNKLNLLDKYIEKTTSDYYKMGITENLEDSKANYIFWYCMDFYESNELDSYIKKLVGVTSKKKTKK
;
A
#
# COMPACT_ATOMS: atom_id res chain seq x y z
N MET A 1 -10.34 -42.56 5.23
CA MET A 1 -9.18 -41.65 5.06
C MET A 1 -9.51 -40.40 4.22
N GLY A 2 -10.34 -40.48 3.17
CA GLY A 2 -10.64 -39.34 2.29
C GLY A 2 -11.26 -38.10 2.96
N ILE A 3 -12.19 -38.27 3.91
CA ILE A 3 -12.83 -37.13 4.62
C ILE A 3 -11.82 -36.33 5.46
N LYS A 4 -10.86 -37.01 6.09
CA LYS A 4 -9.82 -36.36 6.90
C LYS A 4 -8.86 -35.54 6.03
N ILE A 5 -8.52 -36.03 4.83
CA ILE A 5 -7.64 -35.35 3.86
C ILE A 5 -8.32 -34.11 3.27
N ILE A 6 -9.61 -34.19 2.92
CA ILE A 6 -10.38 -33.05 2.43
C ILE A 6 -10.50 -31.95 3.50
N SER A 7 -10.76 -32.33 4.76
CA SER A 7 -10.83 -31.39 5.87
C SER A 7 -9.51 -30.70 6.18
N THR A 8 -8.37 -31.40 6.08
CA THR A 8 -7.04 -30.79 6.31
C THR A 8 -6.64 -29.86 5.17
N ALA A 9 -6.90 -30.25 3.92
CA ALA A 9 -6.65 -29.40 2.77
C ALA A 9 -7.43 -28.08 2.86
N LEU A 10 -8.72 -28.15 3.24
CA LEU A 10 -9.57 -26.98 3.38
C LEU A 10 -9.05 -25.99 4.45
N CYS A 11 -8.60 -26.49 5.60
CA CYS A 11 -8.01 -25.65 6.65
C CYS A 11 -6.73 -24.93 6.20
N LEU A 12 -5.88 -25.60 5.41
CA LEU A 12 -4.66 -25.00 4.85
C LEU A 12 -4.98 -23.90 3.83
N PHE A 13 -6.03 -24.07 3.01
CA PHE A 13 -6.46 -23.03 2.09
C PHE A 13 -7.01 -21.81 2.82
N PHE A 14 -7.84 -21.98 3.86
CA PHE A 14 -8.37 -20.84 4.62
C PHE A 14 -7.29 -20.05 5.35
N SER A 15 -6.30 -20.71 5.94
CA SER A 15 -5.20 -19.99 6.62
C SER A 15 -4.40 -19.11 5.65
N THR A 16 -4.08 -19.62 4.45
CA THR A 16 -3.36 -18.84 3.43
C THR A 16 -4.12 -17.60 2.92
N ILE A 17 -5.45 -17.67 2.85
CA ILE A 17 -6.28 -16.53 2.45
C ILE A 17 -6.27 -15.45 3.54
N ILE A 18 -6.40 -15.84 4.81
CA ILE A 18 -6.38 -14.90 5.94
C ILE A 18 -5.02 -14.20 6.06
N THR A 19 -3.93 -14.94 5.86
CA THR A 19 -2.58 -14.35 5.87
C THR A 19 -2.38 -13.37 4.71
N ALA A 20 -2.83 -13.71 3.50
CA ALA A 20 -2.72 -12.83 2.33
C ALA A 20 -3.58 -11.56 2.48
N GLN A 21 -4.77 -11.67 3.05
CA GLN A 21 -5.63 -10.52 3.34
C GLN A 21 -4.99 -9.59 4.38
N THR A 22 -4.39 -10.17 5.43
CA THR A 22 -3.69 -9.40 6.47
C THR A 22 -2.48 -8.68 5.88
N GLU A 23 -1.66 -9.38 5.09
CA GLU A 23 -0.50 -8.82 4.40
C GLU A 23 -0.90 -7.68 3.45
N SER A 24 -1.96 -7.87 2.64
CA SER A 24 -2.46 -6.84 1.73
C SER A 24 -2.85 -5.56 2.45
N VAL A 25 -3.49 -5.66 3.62
CA VAL A 25 -3.87 -4.48 4.43
C VAL A 25 -2.64 -3.74 4.94
N ILE A 26 -1.61 -4.47 5.39
CA ILE A 26 -0.35 -3.88 5.86
C ILE A 26 0.36 -3.16 4.71
N LEU A 27 0.44 -3.79 3.54
CA LEU A 27 1.07 -3.20 2.35
C LEU A 27 0.33 -1.95 1.87
N LYS A 28 -1.02 -1.90 1.94
CA LYS A 28 -1.76 -0.67 1.63
C LYS A 28 -1.44 0.47 2.62
N LYS A 29 -1.40 0.18 3.92
CA LYS A 29 -1.05 1.17 4.94
C LYS A 29 0.39 1.68 4.77
N TYR A 30 1.31 0.78 4.46
CA TYR A 30 2.69 1.12 4.13
C TYR A 30 2.76 2.04 2.91
N ALA A 31 2.01 1.74 1.85
CA ALA A 31 1.96 2.55 0.64
C ALA A 31 1.45 3.97 0.89
N LEU A 32 0.39 4.12 1.70
CA LEU A 32 -0.11 5.42 2.12
C LEU A 32 0.95 6.21 2.90
N HIS A 33 1.55 5.58 3.92
CA HIS A 33 2.61 6.21 4.71
C HIS A 33 3.76 6.69 3.83
N ASN A 34 4.24 5.85 2.92
CA ASN A 34 5.38 6.19 2.07
C ASN A 34 5.04 7.30 1.05
N CYS A 35 3.82 7.29 0.49
CA CYS A 35 3.33 8.38 -0.36
C CYS A 35 3.35 9.73 0.37
N LEU A 36 2.79 9.77 1.59
CA LEU A 36 2.72 10.99 2.41
C LEU A 36 4.13 11.46 2.79
N SER A 37 4.96 10.55 3.31
CA SER A 37 6.31 10.89 3.78
C SER A 37 7.17 11.48 2.66
N ASN A 38 7.18 10.86 1.48
CA ASN A 38 8.00 11.33 0.36
C ASN A 38 7.53 12.68 -0.17
N ASN A 39 6.21 12.87 -0.32
CA ASN A 39 5.68 14.11 -0.88
C ASN A 39 5.75 15.29 0.10
N TYR A 40 5.51 15.07 1.39
CA TYR A 40 5.70 16.13 2.39
C TYR A 40 7.16 16.51 2.54
N LYS A 41 8.08 15.54 2.53
CA LYS A 41 9.53 15.81 2.56
C LYS A 41 9.99 16.62 1.34
N ASN A 42 9.40 16.40 0.17
CA ASN A 42 9.71 17.20 -1.02
C ASN A 42 9.17 18.64 -0.95
N THR A 43 8.11 18.87 -0.17
CA THR A 43 7.54 20.20 0.05
C THR A 43 8.34 20.98 1.10
N ASP A 44 8.70 20.30 2.19
CA ASP A 44 9.52 20.84 3.26
C ASP A 44 10.57 19.81 3.70
N PRO A 45 11.79 19.90 3.14
CA PRO A 45 12.88 18.99 3.50
C PRO A 45 13.33 19.10 4.96
N SER A 46 12.94 20.17 5.66
CA SER A 46 13.25 20.37 7.08
C SER A 46 12.22 19.69 8.01
N PHE A 47 11.10 19.21 7.46
CA PHE A 47 10.08 18.52 8.23
C PHE A 47 10.58 17.13 8.70
N ILE A 48 10.50 16.90 10.01
CA ILE A 48 10.81 15.61 10.64
C ILE A 48 9.53 15.07 11.26
N SER A 49 8.98 13.99 10.69
CA SER A 49 7.70 13.43 11.15
C SER A 49 7.77 12.74 12.51
N HIS A 50 8.95 12.25 12.92
CA HIS A 50 9.11 11.31 14.05
C HIS A 50 8.14 10.11 13.98
N ASP A 51 7.70 9.74 12.79
CA ASP A 51 6.76 8.63 12.57
C ASP A 51 7.51 7.29 12.48
N TYR A 52 7.18 6.39 13.41
CA TYR A 52 7.75 5.04 13.50
C TYR A 52 6.77 3.94 13.04
N SER A 53 5.67 4.31 12.37
CA SER A 53 4.64 3.38 11.89
C SER A 53 5.22 2.27 11.00
N VAL A 54 6.20 2.62 10.16
CA VAL A 54 6.92 1.65 9.32
C VAL A 54 7.64 0.61 10.16
N SER A 55 8.39 1.02 11.18
CA SER A 55 9.08 0.10 12.11
C SER A 55 8.09 -0.81 12.83
N TYR A 56 6.93 -0.29 13.25
CA TYR A 56 5.85 -1.10 13.84
C TYR A 56 5.31 -2.15 12.86
N MET A 57 5.12 -1.79 11.58
CA MET A 57 4.70 -2.73 10.55
C MET A 57 5.73 -3.85 10.34
N PHE A 58 7.02 -3.52 10.33
CA PHE A 58 8.09 -4.52 10.19
C PHE A 58 8.15 -5.49 11.37
N GLN A 59 8.18 -4.96 12.60
CA GLN A 59 8.45 -5.77 13.80
C GLN A 59 7.26 -6.64 14.20
N ILE A 60 6.04 -6.10 14.12
CA ILE A 60 4.85 -6.77 14.65
C ILE A 60 4.13 -7.58 13.58
N LYS A 61 4.27 -7.19 12.30
CA LYS A 61 3.52 -7.80 11.21
C LYS A 61 4.36 -8.61 10.21
N ASN A 62 5.68 -8.67 10.40
CA ASN A 62 6.60 -9.55 9.66
C ASN A 62 6.50 -9.42 8.13
N ALA A 63 6.51 -8.18 7.63
CA ALA A 63 6.44 -7.91 6.20
C ALA A 63 7.70 -8.35 5.43
N ASP A 64 7.54 -8.87 4.21
CA ASP A 64 8.61 -9.33 3.35
C ASP A 64 9.36 -8.16 2.67
N TYR A 65 10.65 -8.01 2.97
CA TYR A 65 11.51 -6.96 2.44
C TYR A 65 11.58 -6.91 0.91
N ASN A 66 11.53 -8.05 0.21
CA ASN A 66 11.59 -8.07 -1.24
C ASN A 66 10.31 -7.48 -1.85
N LYS A 67 9.15 -7.82 -1.28
CA LYS A 67 7.86 -7.26 -1.71
C LYS A 67 7.78 -5.77 -1.43
N LEU A 68 8.33 -5.32 -0.30
CA LEU A 68 8.39 -3.90 0.05
C LEU A 68 9.27 -3.10 -0.90
N ASN A 69 10.47 -3.59 -1.23
CA ASN A 69 11.32 -2.93 -2.23
C ASN A 69 10.64 -2.79 -3.61
N LEU A 70 9.84 -3.79 -4.00
CA LEU A 70 9.04 -3.72 -5.22
C LEU A 70 7.88 -2.72 -5.09
N LEU A 71 7.28 -2.63 -3.90
CA LEU A 71 6.21 -1.68 -3.60
C LEU A 71 6.74 -0.25 -3.55
N ASP A 72 7.91 0.00 -2.99
CA ASP A 72 8.56 1.32 -2.94
C ASP A 72 8.78 1.89 -4.33
N LYS A 73 9.37 1.09 -5.23
CA LYS A 73 9.57 1.50 -6.63
C LYS A 73 8.24 1.84 -7.31
N TYR A 74 7.19 1.09 -7.00
CA TYR A 74 5.86 1.35 -7.56
C TYR A 74 5.24 2.62 -7.02
N ILE A 75 5.34 2.86 -5.70
CA ILE A 75 4.87 4.08 -5.04
C ILE A 75 5.62 5.29 -5.61
N GLU A 76 6.95 5.26 -5.61
CA GLU A 76 7.81 6.33 -6.14
C GLU A 76 7.43 6.67 -7.58
N LYS A 77 7.31 5.66 -8.45
CA LYS A 77 6.91 5.86 -9.85
C LYS A 77 5.52 6.50 -9.99
N THR A 78 4.60 6.21 -9.08
CA THR A 78 3.19 6.61 -9.20
C THR A 78 2.91 7.95 -8.55
N THR A 79 3.59 8.27 -7.45
CA THR A 79 3.20 9.38 -6.56
C THR A 79 4.27 10.45 -6.41
N SER A 80 5.43 10.36 -7.09
CA SER A 80 6.57 11.28 -6.89
C SER A 80 6.26 12.74 -7.20
N ASP A 81 5.26 13.01 -8.04
CA ASP A 81 4.92 14.37 -8.47
C ASP A 81 3.71 14.97 -7.73
N TYR A 82 3.13 14.27 -6.74
CA TYR A 82 1.92 14.76 -6.06
C TYR A 82 2.15 16.08 -5.31
N TYR A 83 3.35 16.30 -4.79
CA TYR A 83 3.72 17.59 -4.18
C TYR A 83 3.72 18.77 -5.17
N LYS A 84 3.79 18.51 -6.49
CA LYS A 84 3.79 19.53 -7.55
C LYS A 84 2.40 19.84 -8.10
N MET A 85 1.39 19.05 -7.75
CA MET A 85 0.05 19.14 -8.36
C MET A 85 -0.74 20.38 -7.96
N GLY A 86 -0.22 21.19 -7.04
CA GLY A 86 -0.76 22.51 -6.70
C GLY A 86 -2.12 22.45 -6.00
N ILE A 87 -2.71 23.63 -5.81
CA ILE A 87 -4.07 23.82 -5.31
C ILE A 87 -4.87 24.61 -6.34
N THR A 88 -6.19 24.42 -6.37
CA THR A 88 -7.10 25.15 -7.27
C THR A 88 -7.66 26.43 -6.65
N GLU A 89 -7.57 26.53 -5.34
CA GLU A 89 -8.17 27.56 -4.51
C GLU A 89 -7.21 28.72 -4.32
N ASN A 90 -7.77 29.94 -4.24
CA ASN A 90 -7.00 31.12 -3.92
C ASN A 90 -6.79 31.22 -2.40
N LEU A 91 -5.83 30.44 -1.88
CA LEU A 91 -5.45 30.45 -0.46
C LEU A 91 -4.33 31.46 -0.21
N GLU A 92 -4.39 32.16 0.93
CA GLU A 92 -3.30 33.05 1.37
C GLU A 92 -2.02 32.28 1.76
N ASP A 93 -2.14 30.98 2.01
CA ASP A 93 -1.02 30.10 2.33
C ASP A 93 -0.33 29.56 1.06
N SER A 94 0.82 30.15 0.73
CA SER A 94 1.67 29.71 -0.38
C SER A 94 2.24 28.29 -0.25
N LYS A 95 2.11 27.64 0.92
CA LYS A 95 2.54 26.24 1.15
C LYS A 95 1.38 25.25 1.13
N ALA A 96 0.15 25.71 0.95
CA ALA A 96 -1.01 24.84 0.89
C ALA A 96 -0.88 23.84 -0.27
N ASN A 97 -1.34 22.61 -0.03
CA ASN A 97 -1.20 21.48 -0.95
C ASN A 97 -2.31 20.43 -0.74
N TYR A 98 -2.49 19.57 -1.74
CA TYR A 98 -3.42 18.43 -1.69
C TYR A 98 -2.74 17.08 -1.57
N ILE A 99 -1.54 17.03 -0.99
CA ILE A 99 -0.75 15.79 -0.86
C ILE A 99 -1.55 14.69 -0.18
N PHE A 100 -2.22 15.00 0.94
CA PHE A 100 -3.06 14.04 1.63
C PHE A 100 -4.15 13.48 0.72
N TRP A 101 -4.85 14.35 0.00
CA TRP A 101 -5.93 13.97 -0.90
C TRP A 101 -5.42 13.02 -2.00
N TYR A 102 -4.34 13.39 -2.70
CA TYR A 102 -3.78 12.54 -3.75
C TYR A 102 -3.23 11.22 -3.23
N CYS A 103 -2.60 11.21 -2.06
CA CYS A 103 -2.15 9.97 -1.43
C CYS A 103 -3.31 9.09 -0.97
N MET A 104 -4.45 9.66 -0.57
CA MET A 104 -5.67 8.92 -0.28
C MET A 104 -6.29 8.34 -1.56
N ASP A 105 -6.39 9.10 -2.65
CA ASP A 105 -6.85 8.59 -3.95
C ASP A 105 -5.96 7.42 -4.42
N PHE A 106 -4.64 7.53 -4.25
CA PHE A 106 -3.71 6.43 -4.52
C PHE A 106 -3.94 5.22 -3.60
N TYR A 107 -4.13 5.44 -2.29
CA TYR A 107 -4.44 4.39 -1.33
C TYR A 107 -5.74 3.64 -1.69
N GLU A 108 -6.75 4.34 -2.19
CA GLU A 108 -8.05 3.76 -2.57
C GLU A 108 -8.05 3.16 -3.98
N SER A 109 -7.04 3.45 -4.80
CA SER A 109 -6.96 3.03 -6.20
C SER A 109 -7.03 1.51 -6.41
N ASN A 110 -7.68 1.11 -7.51
CA ASN A 110 -7.73 -0.28 -7.96
C ASN A 110 -6.36 -0.74 -8.48
N GLU A 111 -5.53 0.19 -8.94
CA GLU A 111 -4.18 0.00 -9.43
C GLU A 111 -3.27 -0.47 -8.30
N LEU A 112 -3.25 0.23 -7.16
CA LEU A 112 -2.49 -0.17 -5.98
C LEU A 112 -2.99 -1.50 -5.43
N ASP A 113 -4.31 -1.68 -5.31
CA ASP A 113 -4.91 -2.93 -4.85
C ASP A 113 -4.53 -4.12 -5.76
N SER A 114 -4.58 -3.93 -7.08
CA SER A 114 -4.17 -4.94 -8.06
C SER A 114 -2.67 -5.24 -8.00
N TYR A 115 -1.84 -4.23 -7.76
CA TYR A 115 -0.39 -4.41 -7.61
C TYR A 115 -0.07 -5.22 -6.36
N ILE A 116 -0.66 -4.87 -5.22
CA ILE A 116 -0.47 -5.58 -3.95
C ILE A 116 -0.97 -7.03 -4.05
N LYS A 117 -2.14 -7.27 -4.66
CA LYS A 117 -2.65 -8.63 -4.88
C LYS A 117 -1.67 -9.51 -5.66
N LYS A 118 -0.99 -8.95 -6.67
CA LYS A 118 0.09 -9.65 -7.40
C LYS A 118 1.28 -9.96 -6.50
N LEU A 119 1.70 -9.01 -5.64
CA LEU A 119 2.81 -9.22 -4.70
C LEU A 119 2.54 -10.32 -3.69
N VAL A 120 1.32 -10.39 -3.16
CA VAL A 120 0.92 -11.41 -2.16
C VAL A 120 0.51 -12.75 -2.80
N GLY A 121 0.62 -12.89 -4.12
CA GLY A 121 0.31 -14.13 -4.84
C GLY A 121 -1.19 -14.42 -5.00
N VAL A 122 -2.07 -13.44 -4.76
CA VAL A 122 -3.50 -13.56 -5.04
C VAL A 122 -3.71 -13.25 -6.53
N THR A 123 -3.74 -14.30 -7.36
CA THR A 123 -4.05 -14.16 -8.78
C THR A 123 -5.48 -13.64 -8.93
N SER A 124 -5.64 -12.47 -9.57
CA SER A 124 -6.96 -12.00 -9.98
C SER A 124 -7.53 -13.02 -10.97
N LYS A 125 -8.69 -13.61 -10.66
CA LYS A 125 -9.43 -14.39 -11.63
C LYS A 125 -9.65 -13.50 -12.86
N LYS A 126 -9.01 -13.82 -13.98
CA LYS A 126 -9.34 -13.22 -15.29
C LYS A 126 -10.85 -13.39 -15.46
N LYS A 127 -11.60 -12.28 -15.55
CA LYS A 127 -13.00 -12.34 -15.98
C LYS A 127 -12.98 -12.89 -17.41
N THR A 128 -13.30 -14.17 -17.57
CA THR A 128 -13.58 -14.75 -18.88
C THR A 128 -14.79 -13.99 -19.41
N LYS A 129 -14.58 -13.15 -20.43
CA LYS A 129 -15.70 -12.60 -21.20
C LYS A 129 -16.41 -13.82 -21.80
N LYS A 130 -17.67 -14.03 -21.39
CA LYS A 130 -18.59 -14.97 -22.01
C LYS A 130 -19.20 -14.31 -23.23
#